data_AF-A0A3D2MPF5-F1
#
_entry.id   AF-A0A3D2MPF5-F1
#
_cell.length_a   1.000
_cell.length_b   1.000
_cell.length_c   1.000
_cell.angle_alpha   90.00
_cell.angle_beta   90.00
_cell.angle_gamma   90.00
#
_symmetry.space_group_name_H-M   'P 1'
#
loop_
_entity.id
_entity.type
_entity.pdbx_description
1 polymer ?
#
loop_
_entity_poly.entity_id
_entity_poly.type
_entity_poly.pdbx_seq_one_letter_code
_entity_poly.pdbx_strand_id
1 'polypeptide(L)'
;MAVWNNATVQNVGGRVRSNLSDFQKFILRGNVVDLAVGIMIGVAFSGVVNALVADIITPLIPVSSKGLSGWTYKVPYTGGTLQIGPFINTIITFLILAFVIYFFIVKPINRLMALHKPKEADAPTTRDCLYCLSTIPLGATRCAYCTAQLPPADQVAAAGAQGV
;
A
#
# COMPACT_ATOMS: atom_id res chain seq x y z
N MET A 1 24.49 -45.58 -6.43
CA MET A 1 23.33 -45.02 -5.70
C MET A 1 23.69 -44.51 -4.28
N ALA A 2 24.93 -44.10 -3.99
CA ALA A 2 25.36 -43.74 -2.62
C ALA A 2 25.64 -42.24 -2.37
N VAL A 3 25.56 -41.36 -3.38
CA VAL A 3 25.87 -39.92 -3.23
C VAL A 3 24.84 -39.16 -2.39
N TRP A 4 23.62 -39.66 -2.27
CA TRP A 4 22.52 -39.00 -1.54
C TRP A 4 22.44 -39.34 -0.04
N ASN A 5 23.23 -40.30 0.45
CA ASN A 5 23.23 -40.70 1.88
C ASN A 5 24.38 -40.06 2.65
N ASN A 6 24.58 -38.76 2.47
CA ASN A 6 25.58 -37.97 3.18
C ASN A 6 24.88 -37.07 4.22
N ALA A 7 25.35 -37.11 5.47
CA ALA A 7 24.83 -36.34 6.60
C ALA A 7 24.74 -34.82 6.34
N THR A 8 25.57 -34.27 5.44
CA THR A 8 25.45 -32.85 5.03
C THR A 8 24.13 -32.56 4.31
N VAL A 9 23.62 -33.49 3.49
CA VAL A 9 22.38 -33.27 2.71
C VAL A 9 21.15 -33.30 3.61
N GLN A 10 21.14 -34.17 4.62
CA GLN A 10 20.05 -34.27 5.60
C GLN A 10 20.02 -33.07 6.57
N ASN A 11 21.19 -32.58 6.99
CA ASN A 11 21.29 -31.38 7.83
C ASN A 11 20.86 -30.09 7.11
N VAL A 12 21.06 -30.01 5.79
CA VAL A 12 20.56 -28.88 4.97
C VAL A 12 19.03 -28.92 4.88
N GLY A 13 18.43 -30.10 4.68
CA GLY A 13 16.97 -30.25 4.61
C GLY A 13 16.24 -29.78 5.89
N GLY A 14 16.77 -30.10 7.07
CA GLY A 14 16.20 -29.66 8.35
C GLY A 14 16.24 -28.15 8.56
N ARG A 15 17.38 -27.51 8.21
CA ARG A 15 17.57 -26.06 8.35
C ARG A 15 16.77 -25.27 7.32
N VAL A 16 16.59 -25.78 6.11
CA VAL A 16 15.74 -25.13 5.09
C VAL A 16 14.27 -25.19 5.51
N ARG A 17 13.81 -26.30 6.08
CA ARG A 17 12.42 -26.44 6.58
C ARG A 17 12.11 -25.48 7.73
N SER A 18 13.06 -25.22 8.64
CA SER A 18 12.85 -24.24 9.71
C SER A 18 12.69 -22.82 9.16
N ASN A 19 13.60 -22.39 8.27
CA ASN A 19 13.54 -21.06 7.66
C ASN A 19 12.27 -20.85 6.81
N LEU A 20 11.82 -21.87 6.08
CA LEU A 20 10.55 -21.81 5.34
C LEU A 20 9.33 -21.71 6.26
N SER A 21 9.36 -22.40 7.40
CA SER A 21 8.27 -22.32 8.39
C SER A 21 8.20 -20.95 9.06
N ASP A 22 9.34 -20.29 9.27
CA ASP A 22 9.41 -18.96 9.85
C ASP A 22 9.03 -17.87 8.83
N PHE A 23 9.39 -18.06 7.56
CA PHE A 23 8.91 -17.22 6.46
C PHE A 23 7.41 -17.36 6.23
N GLN A 24 6.86 -18.58 6.30
CA GLN A 24 5.42 -18.80 6.22
C GLN A 24 4.68 -18.11 7.37
N LYS A 25 5.17 -18.21 8.61
CA LYS A 25 4.61 -17.48 9.76
C LYS A 25 4.68 -15.96 9.58
N PHE A 26 5.69 -15.45 8.88
CA PHE A 26 5.81 -14.03 8.55
C PHE A 26 4.78 -13.58 7.52
N ILE A 27 4.60 -14.32 6.42
CA ILE A 27 3.57 -14.02 5.40
C ILE A 27 2.16 -14.12 6.00
N LEU A 28 1.90 -15.12 6.85
CA LEU A 28 0.60 -15.31 7.49
C LEU A 28 0.21 -14.19 8.47
N ARG A 29 1.10 -13.22 8.74
CA ARG A 29 0.79 -12.04 9.56
C ARG A 29 -0.26 -11.10 8.93
N GLY A 30 -0.76 -11.40 7.71
CA GLY A 30 -1.92 -10.75 7.08
C GLY A 30 -1.65 -9.33 6.57
N ASN A 31 -1.29 -8.42 7.49
CA ASN A 31 -0.94 -7.03 7.22
C ASN A 31 0.20 -6.86 6.19
N VAL A 32 1.16 -7.78 6.16
CA VAL A 32 2.29 -7.73 5.22
C VAL A 32 1.85 -8.07 3.79
N VAL A 33 0.92 -9.01 3.65
CA VAL A 33 0.45 -9.48 2.34
C VAL A 33 -0.40 -8.42 1.67
N ASP A 34 -1.31 -7.80 2.41
CA ASP A 34 -2.17 -6.74 1.88
C ASP A 34 -1.35 -5.53 1.42
N LEU A 35 -0.39 -5.10 2.24
CA LEU A 35 0.55 -4.04 1.89
C LEU A 35 1.39 -4.40 0.65
N ALA A 36 1.89 -5.64 0.56
CA ALA A 36 2.69 -6.09 -0.57
C ALA A 36 1.89 -6.13 -1.87
N VAL A 37 0.65 -6.63 -1.82
CA VAL A 37 -0.25 -6.68 -2.98
C VAL A 37 -0.60 -5.26 -3.44
N GLY A 38 -0.88 -4.34 -2.52
CA GLY A 38 -1.13 -2.93 -2.83
C GLY A 38 0.01 -2.25 -3.60
N ILE A 39 1.26 -2.46 -3.16
CA ILE A 39 2.44 -1.91 -3.85
C ILE A 39 2.61 -2.52 -5.25
N MET A 40 2.46 -3.84 -5.38
CA MET A 40 2.64 -4.52 -6.66
C MET A 40 1.61 -4.07 -7.71
N ILE A 41 0.35 -3.94 -7.32
CA ILE A 41 -0.70 -3.43 -8.21
C ILE A 41 -0.41 -1.97 -8.59
N GLY A 42 0.05 -1.14 -7.64
CA GLY A 42 0.41 0.25 -7.89
C GLY A 42 1.54 0.41 -8.92
N VAL A 43 2.59 -0.41 -8.82
CA VAL A 43 3.71 -0.40 -9.77
C VAL A 43 3.27 -0.88 -11.16
N ALA A 44 2.51 -1.98 -11.23
CA ALA A 44 2.02 -2.51 -12.50
C ALA A 44 1.12 -1.50 -13.23
N PHE A 45 0.21 -0.84 -12.52
CA PHE A 45 -0.69 0.16 -13.09
C PHE A 45 0.06 1.40 -13.61
N SER A 46 1.03 1.89 -12.83
CA SER A 46 1.91 3.00 -13.27
C SER A 46 2.62 2.66 -14.58
N GLY A 47 3.10 1.43 -14.73
CA GLY A 47 3.70 0.94 -15.97
C GLY A 47 2.76 1.03 -17.18
N VAL A 48 1.50 0.62 -17.04
CA VAL A 48 0.50 0.68 -18.12
C VAL A 48 0.20 2.12 -18.54
N VAL A 49 0.05 3.03 -17.58
CA VAL A 49 -0.21 4.45 -17.87
C VAL A 49 1.01 5.10 -18.53
N ASN A 50 2.22 4.80 -18.06
CA ASN A 50 3.44 5.33 -18.66
C ASN A 50 3.62 4.83 -20.10
N ALA A 51 3.31 3.55 -20.38
CA ALA A 51 3.32 3.00 -21.74
C ALA A 51 2.30 3.71 -22.63
N LEU A 52 1.09 3.95 -22.13
CA LEU A 52 0.07 4.70 -22.88
C LEU A 52 0.53 6.12 -23.22
N VAL A 53 1.16 6.83 -22.29
CA VAL A 53 1.67 8.19 -22.54
C VAL A 53 2.87 8.17 -23.49
N ALA A 54 3.77 7.20 -23.34
CA ALA A 54 4.92 7.04 -24.22
C ALA A 54 4.52 6.70 -25.66
N ASP A 55 3.58 5.77 -25.84
CA ASP A 55 3.24 5.20 -27.15
C ASP A 55 2.16 6.01 -27.89
N ILE A 56 1.25 6.68 -27.17
CA ILE A 56 0.13 7.41 -27.79
C ILE A 56 0.31 8.92 -27.70
N ILE A 57 0.71 9.46 -26.54
CA ILE A 57 0.71 10.92 -26.33
C ILE A 57 2.00 11.56 -26.85
N THR A 58 3.16 10.98 -26.53
CA THR A 58 4.48 11.49 -26.95
C THR A 58 4.62 11.64 -28.48
N PRO A 59 4.18 10.69 -29.33
CA PRO A 59 4.25 10.87 -30.79
C PRO A 59 3.18 11.80 -31.35
N LEU A 60 2.09 12.06 -30.61
CA LEU A 60 0.98 12.89 -31.07
C LEU A 60 1.21 14.39 -30.81
N ILE A 61 2.14 14.75 -29.93
CA ILE A 61 2.54 16.15 -29.68
C ILE A 61 3.49 16.58 -30.81
N PRO A 62 3.06 17.45 -31.75
CA PRO A 62 3.87 17.84 -32.90
C PRO A 62 4.81 18.97 -32.48
N VAL A 63 5.82 18.67 -31.66
CA VAL A 63 6.82 19.68 -31.25
C VAL A 63 8.13 19.56 -32.06
N SER A 64 8.40 18.42 -32.70
CA SER A 64 9.40 18.28 -33.78
C SER A 64 9.43 16.82 -34.25
N SER A 65 9.87 16.55 -35.49
CA SER A 65 10.10 15.20 -36.04
C SER A 65 11.13 14.35 -35.28
N LYS A 66 11.70 14.86 -34.18
CA LYS A 66 12.57 14.16 -33.23
C LYS A 66 12.03 14.08 -31.79
N GLY A 67 10.78 14.48 -31.56
CA GLY A 67 10.15 14.49 -30.23
C GLY A 67 10.69 15.57 -29.28
N LEU A 68 10.14 15.63 -28.08
CA LEU A 68 10.47 16.61 -27.03
C LEU A 68 11.98 16.66 -26.71
N SER A 69 12.71 15.56 -26.93
CA SER A 69 14.17 15.44 -26.79
C SER A 69 15.00 16.35 -27.70
N GLY A 70 14.41 17.07 -28.66
CA GLY A 70 15.13 18.05 -29.48
C GLY A 70 15.56 19.32 -28.71
N TRP A 71 14.95 19.59 -27.55
CA TRP A 71 15.30 20.72 -26.70
C TRP A 71 16.51 20.40 -25.81
N THR A 72 17.67 20.26 -26.45
CA THR A 72 18.96 20.14 -25.77
C THR A 72 19.74 21.43 -25.91
N TYR A 73 19.90 22.17 -24.81
CA TYR A 73 20.84 23.30 -24.75
C TYR A 73 22.21 22.76 -24.36
N LYS A 74 23.18 22.83 -25.28
CA LYS A 74 24.57 22.50 -24.97
C LYS A 74 25.17 23.66 -24.20
N VAL A 75 25.57 23.44 -22.95
CA VAL A 75 26.30 24.46 -22.20
C VAL A 75 27.73 24.52 -22.75
N PRO A 76 28.24 25.70 -23.13
CA PRO A 76 29.54 25.82 -23.80
C PRO A 76 30.75 25.65 -22.87
N TYR A 77 30.56 25.65 -21.54
CA TYR A 77 31.65 25.63 -20.55
C TYR A 77 31.78 24.31 -19.77
N THR A 78 30.76 23.46 -19.85
CA THR A 78 30.76 22.12 -19.28
C THR A 78 30.16 21.24 -20.38
N GLY A 79 30.82 20.17 -20.82
CA GLY A 79 30.34 19.34 -21.94
C GLY A 79 29.00 18.62 -21.71
N GLY A 80 28.17 19.06 -20.74
CA GLY A 80 26.86 18.55 -20.45
C GLY A 80 25.80 19.07 -21.42
N THR A 81 24.86 18.20 -21.78
CA THR A 81 23.66 18.58 -22.52
C THR A 81 22.52 18.75 -21.53
N LEU A 82 21.97 19.96 -21.39
CA LEU A 82 20.75 20.17 -20.62
C LEU A 82 19.56 19.72 -21.48
N GLN A 83 18.94 18.61 -21.10
CA GLN A 83 17.79 18.03 -21.82
C GLN A 83 16.49 18.55 -21.19
N ILE A 84 15.99 19.69 -21.67
CA ILE A 84 14.70 20.25 -21.22
C ILE A 84 13.53 19.41 -21.74
N GLY A 85 13.73 18.75 -22.87
CA GLY A 85 12.79 17.84 -23.51
C GLY A 85 12.17 16.76 -22.60
N PRO A 86 12.96 15.79 -22.12
CA PRO A 86 12.44 14.69 -21.30
C PRO A 86 11.78 15.17 -20.00
N PHE A 87 12.23 16.30 -19.45
CA PHE A 87 11.62 16.87 -18.25
C PHE A 87 10.15 17.23 -18.45
N ILE A 88 9.83 17.94 -19.55
CA ILE A 88 8.42 18.29 -19.87
C ILE A 88 7.60 17.02 -20.12
N ASN A 89 8.18 15.96 -20.70
CA ASN A 89 7.48 14.68 -20.89
C ASN A 89 7.11 14.05 -19.54
N THR A 90 8.05 14.01 -18.59
CA THR A 90 7.76 13.45 -17.26
C THR A 90 6.65 14.22 -16.53
N ILE A 91 6.59 15.55 -16.70
CA ILE A 91 5.50 16.37 -16.16
C ILE A 91 4.17 15.99 -16.81
N ILE A 92 4.10 15.91 -18.14
CA ILE A 92 2.87 15.54 -18.85
C ILE A 92 2.40 14.14 -18.42
N THR A 93 3.32 13.18 -18.35
CA THR A 93 3.03 11.81 -17.91
C THR A 93 2.50 11.78 -16.48
N PHE A 94 3.11 12.55 -15.57
CA PHE A 94 2.65 12.66 -14.19
C PHE A 94 1.24 13.24 -14.08
N LEU A 95 0.94 14.31 -14.82
CA LEU A 95 -0.39 14.91 -14.86
C LEU A 95 -1.45 13.95 -15.39
N ILE A 96 -1.15 13.22 -16.47
CA ILE A 96 -2.07 12.21 -17.03
C ILE A 96 -2.29 11.07 -16.03
N LEU A 97 -1.22 10.56 -15.41
CA LEU A 97 -1.31 9.50 -14.41
C LEU A 97 -2.14 9.90 -13.21
N ALA A 98 -1.93 11.11 -12.68
CA ALA A 98 -2.74 11.66 -11.61
C ALA A 98 -4.23 11.76 -12.01
N PHE A 99 -4.51 12.23 -13.23
CA PHE A 99 -5.88 12.34 -13.75
C PHE A 99 -6.57 10.98 -13.88
N VAL A 100 -5.88 9.99 -14.45
CA VAL A 100 -6.41 8.63 -14.62
C VAL A 100 -6.65 7.97 -13.27
N ILE A 101 -5.70 8.02 -12.33
CA ILE A 101 -5.86 7.46 -10.98
C ILE A 101 -7.03 8.14 -10.25
N TYR A 102 -7.10 9.47 -10.31
CA TYR A 102 -8.18 10.21 -9.66
C TYR A 102 -9.56 9.82 -10.24
N PHE A 103 -9.67 9.75 -11.56
CA PHE A 103 -10.95 9.46 -12.22
C PHE A 103 -11.38 8.00 -12.10
N PHE A 104 -10.46 7.04 -12.22
CA PHE A 104 -10.76 5.60 -12.25
C PHE A 104 -10.65 4.90 -10.90
N ILE A 105 -9.93 5.47 -9.92
CA ILE A 105 -9.73 4.84 -8.60
C ILE A 105 -10.41 5.68 -7.53
N VAL A 106 -9.98 6.93 -7.36
CA VAL A 106 -10.45 7.78 -6.26
C VAL A 106 -11.94 8.11 -6.39
N LYS A 107 -12.40 8.51 -7.58
CA LYS A 107 -13.81 8.85 -7.80
C LYS A 107 -14.78 7.67 -7.61
N PRO A 108 -14.56 6.47 -8.15
CA PRO A 108 -15.46 5.34 -7.90
C PRO A 108 -15.37 4.85 -6.46
N ILE A 109 -14.20 4.85 -5.83
CA ILE A 109 -14.08 4.51 -4.40
C ILE A 109 -14.83 5.54 -3.56
N ASN A 110 -14.67 6.84 -3.80
CA ASN A 110 -15.43 7.89 -3.12
C ASN A 110 -16.95 7.77 -3.38
N ARG A 111 -17.35 7.37 -4.59
CA ARG A 111 -18.75 7.11 -4.93
C ARG A 111 -19.29 5.86 -4.22
N LEU A 112 -18.49 4.79 -4.14
CA LEU A 112 -18.83 3.57 -3.43
C LEU A 112 -18.90 3.81 -1.92
N MET A 113 -17.98 4.56 -1.33
CA MET A 113 -18.01 4.97 0.09
C MET A 113 -19.13 5.97 0.41
N ALA A 114 -19.67 6.67 -0.59
CA ALA A 114 -20.87 7.49 -0.42
C ALA A 114 -22.16 6.65 -0.50
N LEU A 115 -22.14 5.55 -1.25
CA LEU A 115 -23.29 4.65 -1.48
C LEU A 115 -23.39 3.55 -0.41
N HIS A 116 -22.28 2.87 -0.16
CA HIS A 116 -22.08 2.09 1.04
C HIS A 116 -21.55 3.07 2.08
N LYS A 117 -22.33 3.40 3.10
CA LYS A 117 -21.78 3.87 4.38
C LYS A 117 -21.46 2.61 5.19
N PRO A 118 -20.35 1.89 4.97
CA PRO A 118 -19.92 0.93 5.96
C PRO A 118 -19.53 1.75 7.20
N LYS A 119 -20.24 1.50 8.29
CA LYS A 119 -19.62 1.52 9.62
C LYS A 119 -18.36 0.64 9.51
N GLU A 120 -17.23 1.07 10.07
CA GLU A 120 -15.90 0.43 9.95
C GLU A 120 -15.15 0.60 8.61
N ALA A 121 -14.37 1.67 8.53
CA ALA A 121 -12.94 1.47 8.36
C ALA A 121 -12.29 1.94 9.67
N ASP A 122 -11.85 0.98 10.49
CA ASP A 122 -10.90 1.15 11.60
C ASP A 122 -11.21 2.16 12.71
N ALA A 123 -12.46 2.23 13.18
CA ALA A 123 -12.72 2.65 14.55
C ALA A 123 -13.02 1.38 15.37
N PRO A 124 -12.33 1.12 16.49
CA PRO A 124 -12.59 -0.06 17.30
C PRO A 124 -14.03 -0.01 17.81
N THR A 125 -14.95 -0.74 17.17
CA THR A 125 -16.36 -0.85 17.58
C THR A 125 -16.54 -1.61 18.89
N THR A 126 -15.43 -2.11 19.43
CA THR A 126 -15.34 -2.94 20.60
C THR A 126 -14.22 -2.43 21.51
N ARG A 127 -14.54 -2.25 22.79
CA ARG A 127 -13.60 -1.92 23.87
C ARG A 127 -13.53 -3.10 24.82
N ASP A 128 -12.42 -3.24 25.55
CA ASP A 128 -12.33 -4.26 26.58
C ASP A 128 -12.95 -3.76 27.88
N CYS A 129 -13.69 -4.64 28.55
CA CYS A 129 -14.27 -4.35 29.86
C CYS A 129 -13.16 -4.25 30.92
N LEU A 130 -13.11 -3.14 31.67
CA LEU A 130 -12.10 -2.91 32.71
C LEU A 130 -12.17 -3.92 33.88
N TYR A 131 -13.32 -4.57 34.10
CA TYR A 131 -13.53 -5.48 35.23
C TYR A 131 -13.26 -6.95 34.91
N CYS A 132 -13.51 -7.38 33.67
CA CYS A 132 -13.43 -8.79 33.29
C CYS A 132 -12.63 -9.06 32.01
N LEU A 133 -12.05 -8.02 31.39
CA LEU A 133 -11.27 -8.09 30.15
C LEU A 133 -11.98 -8.75 28.95
N SER A 134 -13.30 -8.93 29.00
CA SER A 134 -14.07 -9.39 27.85
C SER A 134 -14.32 -8.23 26.89
N THR A 135 -14.21 -8.51 25.59
CA THR A 135 -14.52 -7.59 24.50
C THR A 135 -16.03 -7.24 24.45
N ILE A 136 -16.36 -5.95 24.53
CA ILE A 136 -17.73 -5.40 24.62
C ILE A 136 -17.95 -4.24 23.63
N PRO A 137 -19.16 -4.07 23.08
CA PRO A 137 -19.43 -3.00 22.11
C PRO A 137 -19.37 -1.62 22.77
N LEU A 138 -18.93 -0.59 22.01
CA LEU A 138 -18.77 0.78 22.52
C LEU A 138 -20.06 1.37 23.13
N GLY A 139 -21.25 0.92 22.73
CA GLY A 139 -22.53 1.40 23.28
C GLY A 139 -23.02 0.72 24.57
N ALA A 140 -22.30 -0.28 25.10
CA ALA A 140 -22.78 -1.04 26.26
C ALA A 140 -22.70 -0.24 27.57
N THR A 141 -23.82 -0.08 28.26
CA THR A 141 -23.90 0.48 29.62
C THR A 141 -23.67 -0.57 30.71
N ARG A 142 -23.86 -1.86 30.37
CA ARG A 142 -23.58 -3.03 31.22
C ARG A 142 -22.82 -4.10 30.45
N CYS A 143 -21.83 -4.71 31.10
CA CYS A 143 -21.09 -5.81 30.51
C CYS A 143 -21.94 -7.10 30.50
N ALA A 144 -21.98 -7.82 29.38
CA ALA A 144 -22.70 -9.09 29.27
C ALA A 144 -22.05 -10.24 30.06
N TYR A 145 -20.73 -10.18 30.28
CA TYR A 145 -19.98 -11.25 30.95
C TYR A 145 -19.96 -11.11 32.47
N CYS A 146 -19.71 -9.90 32.99
CA CYS A 146 -19.60 -9.67 34.44
C CYS A 146 -20.75 -8.87 35.04
N THR A 147 -21.71 -8.41 34.24
CA THR A 147 -22.86 -7.57 34.66
C THR A 147 -22.51 -6.24 35.33
N ALA A 148 -21.23 -5.89 35.40
CA ALA A 148 -20.76 -4.62 35.95
C ALA A 148 -21.28 -3.44 35.10
N GLN A 149 -21.61 -2.35 35.78
CA GLN A 149 -21.96 -1.08 35.16
C GLN A 149 -20.69 -0.43 34.61
N LEU A 150 -20.68 -0.09 33.33
CA LEU A 150 -19.50 0.47 32.66
C LEU A 150 -19.60 2.00 32.60
N PRO A 151 -18.48 2.72 32.81
CA PRO A 151 -18.43 4.16 32.53
C PRO A 151 -18.64 4.41 31.02
N PRO A 152 -19.19 5.59 30.66
CA PRO A 152 -19.47 5.93 29.26
C PRO A 152 -18.20 5.93 28.40
N ALA A 153 -18.35 5.59 27.12
CA ALA A 153 -17.25 5.19 26.23
C ALA A 153 -16.21 6.29 25.96
N ASP A 154 -16.62 7.55 26.07
CA ASP A 154 -15.79 8.74 26.00
C ASP A 154 -14.74 8.81 27.11
N GLN A 155 -15.08 8.36 28.32
CA GLN A 155 -14.16 8.36 29.46
C GLN A 155 -13.12 7.23 29.39
N VAL A 156 -13.46 6.12 28.74
CA VAL A 156 -12.56 4.96 28.58
C VAL A 156 -11.45 5.26 27.55
N ALA A 157 -11.75 6.05 26.51
CA ALA A 157 -10.76 6.52 25.55
C ALA A 157 -9.75 7.51 26.18
N ALA A 158 -10.21 8.34 27.13
CA ALA A 158 -9.35 9.29 27.86
C ALA A 158 -8.45 8.59 28.89
N ALA A 159 -8.94 7.54 29.55
CA ALA A 159 -8.17 6.77 30.55
C ALA A 159 -7.04 5.93 29.93
N GLY A 160 -7.23 5.40 28.71
CA GLY A 160 -6.19 4.64 28.00
C GLY A 160 -4.99 5.46 27.53
N ALA A 161 -5.13 6.78 27.43
CA ALA A 161 -4.05 7.69 27.02
C ALA A 161 -3.15 8.15 28.18
N GLN A 162 -3.52 7.87 29.44
CA GLN A 162 -2.78 8.30 30.64
C GLN A 162 -2.04 7.15 31.36
N GLY A 163 -1.97 5.97 30.73
CA GLY A 163 -1.40 4.75 31.30
C GLY A 163 -0.14 4.23 30.59
N VAL A 164 0.66 5.13 30.01
CA VAL A 164 2.07 4.88 29.62
C VAL A 164 2.94 5.91 30.29
#